data_AF-A0A7S4I2B5-F1
#
_entry.id   AF-A0A7S4I2B5-F1
#
_cell.length_a   1.000
_cell.length_b   1.000
_cell.length_c   1.000
_cell.angle_alpha   90.00
_cell.angle_beta   90.00
_cell.angle_gamma   90.00
#
_symmetry.space_group_name_H-M   'P 1'
#
loop_
_entity.id
_entity.type
_entity.pdbx_description
1 polymer ?
#
loop_
_entity_poly.entity_id
_entity_poly.type
_entity_poly.pdbx_seq_one_letter_code
_entity_poly.pdbx_strand_id
1 'polypeptide(L)'
;MIIRHNPRTHKSVYVLVHSAFSPKVQNSFFPEFEFSGEFVEELFVGLVRTDKIPFRKDPKLVNGIIPTLYWPHGAPTPRTTNAMYHLEGNKVKLTKFPPGSIIGFSTKLPSSVEKAQQRLFELVTNERIQETLQELDLVDLNRILYRAGAEEGMGTYNVGDWGDMSYCGIAGIILCFNTAKDEATVTHPLCENLRQGLWLLKYSSDRLSRYPKLHKWMEEVHQCLSKFYSFLRPKYVHWYLTRLYHQCVQRAVSLMSEFVQQGDAFTKALAMCSVQMFGDVESAPLRYLDKEGGKPSPSLAAGLPHFASGYMRTWGRDTFISLRGLMLVTGRFDDALDLITAFA
;
A
#
# COMPACT_ATOMS: atom_id res chain seq x y z
N MET A 1 23.50 14.23 3.41
CA MET A 1 23.17 13.47 2.19
C MET A 1 21.83 13.94 1.69
N ILE A 2 21.69 14.12 0.38
CA ILE A 2 20.45 14.53 -0.29
C ILE A 2 20.07 13.44 -1.27
N ILE A 3 18.82 13.00 -1.26
CA ILE A 3 18.30 11.99 -2.19
C ILE A 3 17.14 12.62 -2.94
N ARG A 4 17.24 12.69 -4.27
CA ARG A 4 16.15 13.11 -5.13
C ARG A 4 15.59 11.89 -5.85
N HIS A 5 14.32 11.58 -5.60
CA HIS A 5 13.66 10.39 -6.14
C HIS A 5 12.57 10.76 -7.15
N ASN A 6 12.52 10.07 -8.29
CA ASN A 6 11.39 10.16 -9.21
C ASN A 6 10.30 9.17 -8.78
N PRO A 7 9.10 9.61 -8.35
CA PRO A 7 8.08 8.73 -7.79
C PRO A 7 7.41 7.81 -8.82
N ARG A 8 7.62 8.02 -10.12
CA ARG A 8 7.06 7.19 -11.20
C ARG A 8 8.09 6.17 -11.71
N THR A 9 9.27 6.65 -12.09
CA THR A 9 10.33 5.79 -12.67
C THR A 9 11.23 5.17 -11.61
N HIS A 10 11.13 5.63 -10.36
CA HIS A 10 11.99 5.24 -9.24
C HIS A 10 13.50 5.47 -9.45
N LYS A 11 13.88 6.19 -10.51
CA LYS A 11 15.23 6.71 -10.68
C LYS A 11 15.53 7.69 -9.56
N SER A 12 16.68 7.52 -8.93
CA SER A 12 17.10 8.36 -7.81
C SER A 12 18.46 8.96 -8.09
N VAL A 13 18.69 10.17 -7.59
CA VAL A 13 20.00 10.81 -7.58
C VAL A 13 20.40 11.01 -6.12
N TYR A 14 21.54 10.45 -5.75
CA TYR A 14 22.15 10.59 -4.45
C TYR A 14 23.24 11.65 -4.55
N VAL A 15 23.19 12.66 -3.68
CA VAL A 15 24.22 13.68 -3.56
C VAL A 15 24.74 13.69 -2.13
N LEU A 16 26.02 13.37 -1.98
CA LEU A 16 26.74 13.49 -0.72
C LEU A 16 27.63 14.72 -0.77
N VAL A 17 27.51 15.57 0.26
CA VAL A 17 28.30 16.80 0.41
C VAL A 17 29.02 16.72 1.74
N HIS A 18 30.35 16.82 1.74
CA HIS A 18 31.12 17.08 2.95
C HIS A 18 31.34 18.60 3.05
N SER A 19 30.51 19.24 3.85
CA SER A 19 30.57 20.68 4.08
C SER A 19 31.86 21.12 4.80
N ALA A 20 32.39 22.30 4.47
CA ALA A 20 33.59 22.88 5.06
C ALA A 20 33.25 24.11 5.95
N PHE A 21 32.37 23.94 6.93
CA PHE A 21 31.96 25.04 7.83
C PHE A 21 33.03 25.46 8.84
N SER A 22 34.01 24.60 9.13
CA SER A 22 35.08 24.87 10.11
C SER A 22 36.45 24.50 9.54
N PRO A 23 37.50 25.28 9.84
CA PRO A 23 38.87 25.00 9.40
C PRO A 23 39.54 23.84 10.16
N LYS A 24 38.98 23.40 11.29
CA LYS A 24 39.49 22.24 12.02
C LYS A 24 38.92 20.96 11.39
N VAL A 25 39.80 20.11 10.88
CA VAL A 25 39.46 18.73 10.51
C VAL A 25 39.08 18.01 11.80
N GLN A 26 37.78 17.99 12.12
CA GLN A 26 37.30 16.93 12.98
C GLN A 26 37.47 15.65 12.17
N ASN A 27 38.21 14.68 12.72
CA ASN A 27 38.23 13.31 12.20
C ASN A 27 36.81 12.75 12.32
N SER A 28 35.94 13.14 11.40
CA SER A 28 34.64 12.54 11.23
C SER A 28 34.92 11.16 10.67
N PHE A 29 34.71 10.11 11.47
CA PHE A 29 34.49 8.76 10.97
C PHE A 29 33.60 8.86 9.74
N PHE A 30 34.12 8.50 8.57
CA PHE A 30 33.32 8.56 7.37
C PHE A 30 32.42 7.34 7.32
N PRO A 31 31.10 7.51 7.39
CA PRO A 31 30.19 6.39 7.39
C PRO A 31 30.17 5.73 6.01
N GLU A 32 30.18 4.40 6.00
CA GLU A 32 29.59 3.65 4.91
C GLU A 32 28.08 3.92 4.93
N PHE A 33 27.46 4.07 3.76
CA PHE A 33 26.01 4.19 3.69
C PHE A 33 25.45 3.31 2.59
N GLU A 34 24.24 2.82 2.83
CA GLU A 34 23.50 2.01 1.85
C GLU A 34 22.65 2.92 0.97
N PHE A 35 22.60 2.62 -0.33
CA PHE A 35 21.64 3.20 -1.25
C PHE A 35 20.62 2.15 -1.70
N SER A 36 19.48 2.63 -2.17
CA SER A 36 18.43 1.78 -2.74
C SER A 36 18.57 1.73 -4.26
N GLY A 37 18.36 0.56 -4.83
CA GLY A 37 18.44 0.35 -6.26
C GLY A 37 19.76 -0.23 -6.74
N GLU A 38 19.91 -0.22 -8.05
CA GLU A 38 21.12 -0.56 -8.79
C GLU A 38 21.85 0.74 -9.17
N PHE A 39 23.17 0.79 -8.93
CA PHE A 39 24.00 1.92 -9.35
C PHE A 39 24.02 2.00 -10.88
N VAL A 40 23.75 3.18 -11.44
CA VAL A 40 23.74 3.38 -12.89
C VAL A 40 25.03 4.04 -13.33
N GLU A 41 25.30 5.24 -12.82
CA GLU A 41 26.45 6.04 -13.20
C GLU A 41 26.83 7.02 -12.10
N GLU A 42 28.12 7.35 -12.07
CA GLU A 42 28.61 8.52 -11.37
C GLU A 42 28.30 9.76 -12.20
N LEU A 43 27.56 10.71 -11.62
CA LEU A 43 27.24 11.98 -12.27
C LEU A 43 28.38 12.98 -12.09
N PHE A 44 28.93 13.05 -10.88
CA PHE A 44 30.06 13.91 -10.57
C PHE A 44 30.74 13.49 -9.28
N VAL A 45 32.03 13.77 -9.19
CA VAL A 45 32.80 13.63 -7.97
C VAL A 45 33.83 14.75 -7.95
N GLY A 46 33.93 15.45 -6.83
CA GLY A 46 34.64 16.71 -6.78
C GLY A 46 35.21 17.01 -5.41
N LEU A 47 36.33 17.73 -5.39
CA LEU A 47 36.86 18.37 -4.19
C LEU A 47 37.32 19.78 -4.55
N VAL A 48 36.80 20.76 -3.81
CA VAL A 48 37.24 22.16 -3.91
C VAL A 48 38.08 22.49 -2.70
N ARG A 49 39.30 22.98 -2.94
CA ARG A 49 40.22 23.47 -1.90
C ARG A 49 40.71 24.88 -2.23
N THR A 50 40.70 25.77 -1.24
CA THR A 50 41.14 27.16 -1.39
C THR A 50 42.41 27.46 -0.58
N ASP A 51 42.94 26.47 0.15
CA ASP A 51 44.04 26.61 1.10
C ASP A 51 45.44 26.48 0.46
N LYS A 52 45.52 25.99 -0.78
CA LYS A 52 46.80 25.75 -1.46
C LYS A 52 47.43 26.98 -2.10
N ILE A 53 46.61 27.95 -2.53
CA ILE A 53 47.07 29.14 -3.25
C ILE A 53 46.63 30.36 -2.43
N PRO A 54 47.57 31.16 -1.89
CA PRO A 54 47.21 32.37 -1.16
C PRO A 54 46.54 33.36 -2.11
N PHE A 55 45.44 33.97 -1.65
CA PHE A 55 44.74 34.99 -2.40
C PHE A 55 45.66 36.21 -2.66
N ARG A 56 45.71 36.67 -3.90
CA ARG A 56 46.41 37.90 -4.31
C ARG A 56 45.40 38.84 -4.95
N LYS A 57 45.16 39.99 -4.32
CA LYS A 57 44.21 40.99 -4.80
C LYS A 57 44.77 41.69 -6.04
N ASP A 58 43.98 41.76 -7.10
CA ASP A 58 44.33 42.57 -8.27
C ASP A 58 44.06 44.06 -7.96
N PRO A 59 44.99 44.98 -8.27
CA PRO A 59 44.83 46.40 -7.95
C PRO A 59 43.82 47.14 -8.83
N LYS A 60 43.43 46.58 -9.98
CA LYS A 60 42.58 47.22 -10.99
C LYS A 60 41.24 46.52 -11.18
N LEU A 61 41.12 45.25 -10.80
CA LEU A 61 39.94 44.42 -11.04
C LEU A 61 39.49 43.70 -9.75
N VAL A 62 38.19 43.43 -9.65
CA VAL A 62 37.67 42.51 -8.62
C VAL A 62 37.99 41.08 -9.05
N ASN A 63 38.81 40.36 -8.28
CA ASN A 63 39.18 38.97 -8.56
C ASN A 63 38.84 38.03 -7.39
N GLY A 64 38.62 36.75 -7.71
CA GLY A 64 38.28 35.70 -6.75
C GLY A 64 39.49 34.94 -6.19
N ILE A 65 39.25 34.13 -5.16
CA ILE A 65 40.21 33.14 -4.67
C ILE A 65 40.36 32.07 -5.75
N ILE A 66 41.59 31.63 -6.04
CA ILE A 66 41.87 30.57 -7.01
C ILE A 66 41.71 29.21 -6.31
N PRO A 67 40.67 28.42 -6.63
CA PRO A 67 40.50 27.11 -6.04
C PRO A 67 41.40 26.08 -6.74
N THR A 68 41.83 25.07 -6.00
CA THR A 68 42.22 23.77 -6.56
C THR A 68 40.96 22.92 -6.65
N LEU A 69 40.49 22.68 -7.88
CA LEU A 69 39.42 21.73 -8.17
C LEU A 69 40.03 20.38 -8.53
N TYR A 70 39.68 19.34 -7.78
CA TYR A 70 39.90 17.96 -8.18
C TYR A 70 38.59 17.41 -8.74
N TRP A 71 38.57 17.08 -10.03
CA TRP A 71 37.41 16.58 -10.75
C TRP A 71 37.84 15.41 -11.66
N PRO A 72 37.82 14.17 -11.18
CA PRO A 72 38.15 13.02 -12.01
C PRO A 72 36.94 12.69 -12.89
N HIS A 73 36.76 13.41 -14.00
CA HIS A 73 35.95 12.92 -15.12
C HIS A 73 36.87 12.21 -16.12
N GLY A 74 36.64 10.92 -16.31
CA GLY A 74 37.35 10.06 -17.26
C GLY A 74 37.12 8.60 -16.89
N ALA A 75 36.93 7.74 -17.89
CA ALA A 75 36.52 6.33 -17.77
C ALA A 75 37.13 5.59 -16.56
N PRO A 76 36.39 4.65 -15.93
CA PRO A 76 36.88 3.87 -14.79
C PRO A 76 38.12 3.09 -15.23
N THR A 77 39.29 3.66 -14.97
CA THR A 77 40.54 2.94 -15.16
C THR A 77 40.66 1.99 -13.96
N PRO A 78 41.07 0.72 -14.16
CA PRO A 78 41.24 -0.24 -13.07
C PRO A 78 42.32 0.15 -12.02
N ARG A 79 42.92 1.35 -12.13
CA ARG A 79 44.09 1.79 -11.37
C ARG A 79 44.09 3.31 -11.10
N THR A 80 43.04 3.86 -10.50
CA THR A 80 43.17 5.14 -9.75
C THR A 80 43.24 4.84 -8.26
N THR A 81 44.46 4.80 -7.72
CA THR A 81 44.83 4.64 -6.29
C THR A 81 44.36 5.79 -5.38
N ASN A 82 43.50 6.69 -5.87
CA ASN A 82 42.97 7.89 -5.20
C ASN A 82 41.44 8.04 -5.38
N ALA A 83 40.69 6.98 -5.62
CA ALA A 83 39.23 7.05 -5.62
C ALA A 83 38.73 7.60 -4.27
N MET A 84 37.82 8.59 -4.30
CA MET A 84 37.26 9.19 -3.07
C MET A 84 36.23 8.27 -2.38
N TYR A 85 35.72 7.28 -3.12
CA TYR A 85 34.80 6.25 -2.63
C TYR A 85 34.98 4.94 -3.38
N HIS A 86 34.44 3.86 -2.81
CA HIS A 86 34.29 2.54 -3.42
C HIS A 86 32.84 2.06 -3.30
N LEU A 87 32.41 1.24 -4.26
CA LEU A 87 31.12 0.57 -4.24
C LEU A 87 31.30 -0.87 -3.76
N GLU A 88 30.55 -1.25 -2.74
CA GLU A 88 30.48 -2.62 -2.23
C GLU A 88 29.00 -3.06 -2.29
N GLY A 89 28.59 -3.62 -3.42
CA GLY A 89 27.18 -3.94 -3.67
C GLY A 89 26.30 -2.68 -3.69
N ASN A 90 25.38 -2.58 -2.74
CA ASN A 90 24.52 -1.40 -2.54
C ASN A 90 25.08 -0.41 -1.49
N LYS A 91 26.37 -0.54 -1.13
CA LYS A 91 27.04 0.32 -0.17
C LYS A 91 28.04 1.24 -0.86
N VAL A 92 28.09 2.48 -0.40
CA VAL A 92 29.14 3.44 -0.74
C VAL A 92 30.05 3.56 0.47
N LYS A 93 31.33 3.22 0.28
CA LYS A 93 32.39 3.35 1.27
C LYS A 93 33.29 4.52 0.90
N LEU A 94 33.32 5.54 1.75
CA LEU A 94 34.16 6.72 1.55
C LEU A 94 35.58 6.44 2.06
N THR A 95 36.59 6.86 1.31
CA THR A 95 38.01 6.65 1.68
C THR A 95 38.76 7.97 1.87
N LYS A 96 38.79 8.82 0.85
CA LYS A 96 39.50 10.10 0.82
C LYS A 96 38.54 11.25 0.53
N PHE A 97 37.61 11.52 1.44
CA PHE A 97 36.50 12.47 1.25
C PHE A 97 36.56 13.68 2.20
N PRO A 98 37.59 14.56 2.12
CA PRO A 98 37.77 15.68 3.06
C PRO A 98 36.68 16.76 2.96
N PRO A 99 36.61 17.71 3.92
CA PRO A 99 35.72 18.87 3.81
C PRO A 99 35.92 19.61 2.48
N GLY A 100 34.81 19.98 1.83
CA GLY A 100 34.79 20.56 0.48
C GLY A 100 34.62 19.51 -0.64
N SER A 101 34.49 18.22 -0.29
CA SER A 101 34.19 17.15 -1.24
C SER A 101 32.69 16.98 -1.52
N ILE A 102 32.38 16.52 -2.74
CA ILE A 102 31.04 16.20 -3.20
C ILE A 102 31.07 14.93 -4.07
N ILE A 103 30.05 14.08 -3.95
CA ILE A 103 29.78 12.96 -4.87
C ILE A 103 28.30 13.02 -5.26
N GLY A 104 28.02 12.83 -6.54
CA GLY A 104 26.69 12.67 -7.10
C GLY A 104 26.65 11.41 -7.96
N PHE A 105 25.68 10.53 -7.73
CA PHE A 105 25.46 9.34 -8.55
C PHE A 105 23.97 9.07 -8.73
N SER A 106 23.64 8.33 -9.79
CA SER A 106 22.26 7.92 -10.05
C SER A 106 22.04 6.43 -9.82
N THR A 107 20.84 6.09 -9.37
CA THR A 107 20.38 4.71 -9.19
C THR A 107 19.04 4.49 -9.89
N LYS A 108 18.75 3.24 -10.21
CA LYS A 108 17.46 2.80 -10.76
C LYS A 108 16.94 1.59 -9.99
N LEU A 109 15.69 1.20 -10.23
CA LEU A 109 15.22 -0.10 -9.74
C LEU A 109 16.01 -1.23 -10.41
N PRO A 110 16.36 -2.31 -9.68
CA PRO A 110 16.91 -3.50 -10.29
C PRO A 110 15.93 -4.06 -11.32
N SER A 111 16.46 -4.69 -12.37
CA SER A 111 15.66 -5.25 -13.46
C SER A 111 14.56 -6.23 -13.00
N SER A 112 14.79 -6.95 -11.89
CA SER A 112 13.80 -7.85 -11.30
C SER A 112 12.59 -7.11 -10.70
N VAL A 113 12.83 -5.97 -10.07
CA VAL A 113 11.80 -5.12 -9.46
C VAL A 113 11.04 -4.33 -10.53
N GLU A 114 11.74 -3.86 -11.57
CA GLU A 114 11.11 -3.19 -12.72
C GLU A 114 10.14 -4.14 -13.46
N LYS A 115 10.56 -5.38 -13.73
CA LYS A 115 9.67 -6.41 -14.29
C LYS A 115 8.47 -6.71 -13.39
N ALA A 116 8.68 -6.77 -12.08
CA ALA A 116 7.60 -6.98 -11.11
C ALA A 116 6.62 -5.80 -11.10
N GLN A 117 7.11 -4.57 -11.25
CA GLN A 117 6.29 -3.37 -11.34
C GLN A 117 5.46 -3.34 -12.63
N GLN A 118 6.08 -3.67 -13.76
CA GLN A 118 5.35 -3.77 -15.02
C GLN A 118 4.24 -4.82 -14.93
N ARG A 119 4.55 -6.02 -14.42
CA ARG A 119 3.55 -7.07 -14.21
C ARG A 119 2.44 -6.65 -13.25
N LEU A 120 2.77 -5.94 -12.17
CA LEU A 120 1.79 -5.38 -11.24
C LEU A 120 0.82 -4.43 -11.95
N PHE A 121 1.31 -3.56 -12.83
CA PHE A 121 0.46 -2.62 -13.58
C PHE A 121 -0.43 -3.32 -14.62
N GLU A 122 0.05 -4.41 -15.22
CA GLU A 122 -0.76 -5.25 -16.12
C GLU A 122 -1.84 -6.03 -15.37
N LEU A 123 -1.57 -6.45 -14.12
CA LEU A 123 -2.51 -7.20 -13.29
C LEU A 123 -3.60 -6.34 -12.68
N VAL A 124 -3.27 -5.11 -12.26
CA VAL A 124 -4.16 -4.23 -11.51
C VAL A 124 -4.77 -3.18 -12.45
N THR A 125 -5.45 -3.65 -13.49
CA THR A 125 -6.35 -2.83 -14.33
C THR A 125 -7.80 -3.03 -13.90
N ASN A 126 -8.69 -2.10 -14.28
CA ASN A 126 -10.10 -2.22 -13.91
C ASN A 126 -10.72 -3.47 -14.53
N GLU A 127 -10.39 -3.76 -15.79
CA GLU A 127 -10.92 -4.89 -16.55
C GLU A 127 -10.52 -6.22 -15.90
N ARG A 128 -9.24 -6.38 -15.54
CA ARG A 128 -8.75 -7.59 -14.85
C ARG A 128 -9.42 -7.79 -13.50
N ILE A 129 -9.62 -6.72 -12.74
CA ILE A 129 -10.32 -6.82 -11.46
C ILE A 129 -11.78 -7.21 -11.71
N GLN A 130 -12.47 -6.58 -12.65
CA GLN A 130 -13.86 -6.89 -12.99
C GLN A 130 -14.05 -8.36 -13.43
N GLU A 131 -13.11 -8.92 -14.20
CA GLU A 131 -13.09 -10.34 -14.57
C GLU A 131 -13.13 -11.26 -13.34
N THR A 132 -12.43 -10.90 -12.26
CA THR A 132 -12.43 -11.69 -11.01
C THR A 132 -13.71 -11.56 -10.19
N LEU A 133 -14.49 -10.50 -10.42
CA LEU A 133 -15.69 -10.15 -9.64
C LEU A 133 -17.01 -10.47 -10.38
N GLN A 134 -16.93 -10.85 -11.66
CA GLN A 134 -18.10 -10.95 -12.55
C GLN A 134 -19.18 -11.93 -12.08
N GLU A 135 -18.78 -13.03 -11.44
CA GLU A 135 -19.68 -14.09 -10.95
C GLU A 135 -20.11 -13.89 -9.50
N LEU A 136 -19.57 -12.86 -8.83
CA LEU A 136 -19.82 -12.63 -7.40
C LEU A 136 -21.10 -11.82 -7.21
N ASP A 137 -21.86 -12.20 -6.19
CA ASP A 137 -23.10 -11.55 -5.79
C ASP A 137 -22.90 -10.58 -4.60
N LEU A 138 -23.98 -10.03 -4.07
CA LEU A 138 -23.93 -9.10 -2.93
C LEU A 138 -23.50 -9.78 -1.62
N VAL A 139 -23.78 -11.07 -1.44
CA VAL A 139 -23.37 -11.85 -0.25
C VAL A 139 -21.88 -12.15 -0.30
N ASP A 140 -21.32 -12.42 -1.49
CA ASP A 140 -19.88 -12.56 -1.67
C ASP A 140 -19.13 -11.26 -1.41
N LEU A 141 -19.70 -10.14 -1.87
CA LEU A 141 -19.13 -8.81 -1.64
C LEU A 141 -19.19 -8.39 -0.17
N ASN A 142 -20.16 -8.86 0.62
CA ASN A 142 -20.13 -8.73 2.09
C ASN A 142 -18.84 -9.33 2.65
N ARG A 143 -18.49 -10.55 2.24
CA ARG A 143 -17.29 -11.23 2.71
C ARG A 143 -16.02 -10.50 2.26
N ILE A 144 -15.94 -10.12 0.99
CA ILE A 144 -14.74 -9.49 0.43
C ILE A 144 -14.46 -8.11 1.05
N LEU A 145 -15.51 -7.28 1.21
CA LEU A 145 -15.35 -5.90 1.66
C LEU A 145 -15.37 -5.73 3.17
N TYR A 146 -16.27 -6.44 3.87
CA TYR A 146 -16.63 -6.10 5.25
C TYR A 146 -16.28 -7.24 6.20
N ARG A 147 -17.28 -7.83 6.86
CA ARG A 147 -17.15 -8.76 7.99
C ARG A 147 -16.52 -8.13 9.22
N ALA A 148 -17.32 -7.97 10.26
CA ALA A 148 -16.80 -7.75 11.60
C ALA A 148 -16.03 -9.00 12.08
N GLY A 149 -15.12 -8.82 13.03
CA GLY A 149 -14.31 -9.92 13.55
C GLY A 149 -15.15 -11.09 14.09
N ALA A 150 -16.27 -10.80 14.74
CA ALA A 150 -17.19 -11.81 15.26
C ALA A 150 -17.92 -12.64 14.18
N GLU A 151 -17.91 -12.17 12.92
CA GLU A 151 -18.52 -12.89 11.79
C GLU A 151 -17.55 -13.90 11.15
N GLU A 152 -16.25 -13.86 11.47
CA GLU A 152 -15.24 -14.77 10.92
C GLU A 152 -14.41 -15.43 12.02
N GLY A 153 -14.19 -16.74 11.93
CA GLY A 153 -13.41 -17.47 12.94
C GLY A 153 -11.97 -16.97 13.11
N MET A 154 -11.39 -16.31 12.10
CA MET A 154 -10.04 -15.73 12.16
C MET A 154 -9.97 -14.38 12.87
N GLY A 155 -11.09 -13.69 13.08
CA GLY A 155 -11.13 -12.32 13.59
C GLY A 155 -10.54 -11.29 12.61
N THR A 156 -10.54 -10.03 13.04
CA THR A 156 -9.95 -8.89 12.32
C THR A 156 -8.42 -8.91 12.42
N TYR A 157 -7.75 -8.34 11.43
CA TYR A 157 -6.29 -8.20 11.49
C TYR A 157 -5.89 -7.15 12.53
N ASN A 158 -4.99 -7.53 13.44
CA ASN A 158 -4.36 -6.61 14.39
C ASN A 158 -3.11 -5.99 13.76
N VAL A 159 -3.12 -4.68 13.59
CA VAL A 159 -1.92 -3.91 13.25
C VAL A 159 -1.19 -3.60 14.55
N GLY A 160 -0.01 -4.20 14.75
CA GLY A 160 0.80 -3.95 15.94
C GLY A 160 1.00 -2.46 16.20
N ASP A 161 0.97 -2.08 17.47
CA ASP A 161 1.03 -0.68 17.95
C ASP A 161 -0.12 0.23 17.47
N TRP A 162 -1.19 -0.33 16.89
CA TRP A 162 -2.40 0.41 16.51
C TRP A 162 -3.68 -0.26 17.04
N GLY A 163 -3.88 -1.56 16.75
CA GLY A 163 -5.05 -2.33 17.19
C GLY A 163 -5.73 -3.11 16.08
N ASP A 164 -6.95 -3.55 16.34
CA ASP A 164 -7.76 -4.34 15.41
C ASP A 164 -8.43 -3.46 14.35
N MET A 165 -8.42 -3.90 13.09
CA MET A 165 -9.18 -3.24 12.03
C MET A 165 -10.69 -3.36 12.28
N SER A 166 -11.46 -2.38 11.79
CA SER A 166 -12.93 -2.38 11.94
C SER A 166 -13.63 -3.50 11.17
N TYR A 167 -13.02 -3.96 10.08
CA TYR A 167 -13.50 -5.06 9.25
C TYR A 167 -12.35 -5.99 8.87
N CYS A 168 -12.64 -7.28 8.70
CA CYS A 168 -11.70 -8.28 8.19
C CYS A 168 -11.39 -8.04 6.70
N GLY A 169 -12.36 -7.50 5.97
CA GLY A 169 -12.28 -7.24 4.55
C GLY A 169 -11.57 -5.96 4.17
N ILE A 170 -11.49 -5.75 2.86
CA ILE A 170 -10.69 -4.69 2.25
C ILE A 170 -11.12 -3.31 2.75
N ALA A 171 -12.40 -3.10 3.08
CA ALA A 171 -12.88 -1.83 3.63
C ALA A 171 -12.18 -1.46 4.95
N GLY A 172 -11.88 -2.44 5.80
CA GLY A 172 -11.15 -2.22 7.06
C GLY A 172 -9.73 -1.70 6.80
N ILE A 173 -9.06 -2.26 5.79
CA ILE A 173 -7.71 -1.85 5.39
C ILE A 173 -7.72 -0.43 4.79
N ILE A 174 -8.69 -0.14 3.92
CA ILE A 174 -8.85 1.20 3.32
C ILE A 174 -9.16 2.26 4.37
N LEU A 175 -10.00 1.94 5.35
CA LEU A 175 -10.30 2.84 6.46
C LEU A 175 -9.03 3.15 7.27
N CYS A 176 -8.24 2.13 7.60
CA CYS A 176 -6.96 2.29 8.28
C CYS A 176 -5.98 3.17 7.47
N PHE A 177 -5.91 2.99 6.15
CA PHE A 177 -5.13 3.88 5.28
C PHE A 177 -5.64 5.32 5.24
N ASN A 178 -6.94 5.54 5.33
CA ASN A 178 -7.51 6.89 5.35
C ASN A 178 -7.19 7.60 6.67
N THR A 179 -7.28 6.92 7.81
CA THR A 179 -6.81 7.47 9.10
C THR A 179 -5.32 7.82 9.05
N ALA A 180 -4.50 6.95 8.43
CA ALA A 180 -3.08 7.22 8.23
C ALA A 180 -2.78 8.40 7.29
N LYS A 181 -3.71 8.83 6.42
CA LYS A 181 -3.51 10.04 5.61
C LYS A 181 -3.55 11.31 6.43
N ASP A 182 -4.40 11.31 7.46
CA ASP A 182 -4.59 12.45 8.33
C ASP A 182 -3.45 12.55 9.36
N GLU A 183 -2.81 11.43 9.72
CA GLU A 183 -1.65 11.34 10.60
C GLU A 183 -0.35 11.04 9.84
N ALA A 184 0.50 12.05 9.58
CA ALA A 184 1.88 11.90 9.08
C ALA A 184 2.23 10.53 8.42
N THR A 185 1.59 10.26 7.27
CA THR A 185 1.47 8.95 6.56
C THR A 185 2.62 7.94 6.64
N VAL A 186 3.85 8.40 6.77
CA VAL A 186 5.04 7.56 6.72
C VAL A 186 5.30 6.87 8.06
N THR A 187 4.85 7.40 9.19
CA THR A 187 5.13 6.80 10.52
C THR A 187 3.98 5.97 11.06
N HIS A 188 2.85 5.88 10.37
CA HIS A 188 1.70 5.10 10.83
C HIS A 188 2.06 3.61 10.98
N PRO A 189 1.63 2.92 12.05
CA PRO A 189 1.99 1.51 12.30
C PRO A 189 1.64 0.55 11.15
N LEU A 190 0.53 0.80 10.43
CA LEU A 190 0.18 0.06 9.21
C LEU A 190 1.29 0.11 8.14
N CYS A 191 1.88 1.28 7.93
CA CYS A 191 2.96 1.44 6.95
C CYS A 191 4.21 0.70 7.39
N GLU A 192 4.51 0.67 8.69
CA GLU A 192 5.64 -0.08 9.23
C GLU A 192 5.40 -1.59 9.13
N ASN A 193 4.21 -2.08 9.46
CA ASN A 193 3.81 -3.48 9.26
C ASN A 193 4.06 -3.95 7.81
N LEU A 194 3.67 -3.13 6.83
CA LEU A 194 3.86 -3.41 5.40
C LEU A 194 5.33 -3.32 4.93
N ARG A 195 6.17 -2.55 5.64
CA ARG A 195 7.62 -2.56 5.38
C ARG A 195 8.26 -3.84 5.88
N GLN A 196 7.87 -4.26 7.08
CA GLN A 196 8.43 -5.44 7.75
C GLN A 196 8.02 -6.74 7.06
N GLY A 197 6.80 -6.83 6.57
CA GLY A 197 6.32 -8.04 5.91
C GLY A 197 5.02 -7.86 5.14
N LEU A 198 4.57 -8.96 4.54
CA LEU A 198 3.32 -9.02 3.75
C LEU A 198 2.24 -9.83 4.47
N TRP A 199 2.28 -9.91 5.80
CA TRP A 199 1.33 -10.71 6.59
C TRP A 199 -0.10 -10.23 6.40
N LEU A 200 -0.32 -8.91 6.35
CA LEU A 200 -1.64 -8.35 6.05
C LEU A 200 -2.16 -8.82 4.68
N LEU A 201 -1.32 -8.79 3.64
CA LEU A 201 -1.71 -9.26 2.31
C LEU A 201 -2.05 -10.75 2.33
N LYS A 202 -1.22 -11.56 2.99
CA LYS A 202 -1.49 -12.99 3.16
C LYS A 202 -2.81 -13.25 3.89
N TYR A 203 -3.04 -12.57 5.01
CA TYR A 203 -4.31 -12.62 5.73
C TYR A 203 -5.50 -12.27 4.83
N SER A 204 -5.38 -11.18 4.04
CA SER A 204 -6.45 -10.73 3.15
C SER A 204 -6.74 -11.71 2.00
N SER A 205 -5.72 -12.37 1.43
CA SER A 205 -5.94 -13.38 0.38
C SER A 205 -6.46 -14.70 0.96
N ASP A 206 -5.89 -15.17 2.07
CA ASP A 206 -6.18 -16.51 2.62
C ASP A 206 -7.65 -16.63 3.05
N ARG A 207 -8.25 -15.56 3.60
CA ARG A 207 -9.69 -15.54 3.96
C ARG A 207 -10.63 -15.64 2.76
N LEU A 208 -10.12 -15.37 1.54
CA LEU A 208 -10.85 -15.36 0.28
C LEU A 208 -10.55 -16.58 -0.60
N SER A 209 -9.90 -17.61 -0.05
CA SER A 209 -9.57 -18.87 -0.75
C SER A 209 -10.77 -19.57 -1.40
N ARG A 210 -11.99 -19.37 -0.89
CA ARG A 210 -13.24 -19.86 -1.51
C ARG A 210 -13.57 -19.22 -2.87
N TYR A 211 -12.91 -18.11 -3.21
CA TYR A 211 -13.09 -17.37 -4.46
C TYR A 211 -11.87 -17.58 -5.36
N PRO A 212 -11.74 -18.72 -6.05
CA PRO A 212 -10.46 -19.14 -6.66
C PRO A 212 -9.92 -18.14 -7.69
N LYS A 213 -10.79 -17.50 -8.48
CA LYS A 213 -10.39 -16.47 -9.46
C LYS A 213 -9.77 -15.24 -8.78
N LEU A 214 -10.46 -14.71 -7.77
CA LEU A 214 -10.00 -13.54 -7.01
C LEU A 214 -8.75 -13.88 -6.18
N HIS A 215 -8.75 -15.01 -5.47
CA HIS A 215 -7.65 -15.46 -4.62
C HIS A 215 -6.36 -15.60 -5.43
N LYS A 216 -6.41 -16.34 -6.55
CA LYS A 216 -5.24 -16.52 -7.44
C LYS A 216 -4.72 -15.19 -7.97
N TRP A 217 -5.60 -14.29 -8.39
CA TRP A 217 -5.20 -12.95 -8.85
C TRP A 217 -4.53 -12.14 -7.74
N MET A 218 -5.07 -12.16 -6.51
CA MET A 218 -4.44 -11.50 -5.37
C MET A 218 -3.06 -12.09 -5.05
N GLU A 219 -2.90 -13.42 -5.12
CA GLU A 219 -1.60 -14.07 -4.92
C GLU A 219 -0.58 -13.62 -5.98
N GLU A 220 -0.95 -13.52 -7.25
CA GLU A 220 -0.07 -12.99 -8.31
C GLU A 220 0.34 -11.54 -8.04
N VAL A 221 -0.59 -10.71 -7.56
CA VAL A 221 -0.31 -9.32 -7.13
C VAL A 221 0.66 -9.31 -5.94
N HIS A 222 0.43 -10.15 -4.93
CA HIS A 222 1.27 -10.23 -3.73
C HIS A 222 2.68 -10.74 -4.05
N GLN A 223 2.82 -11.66 -5.00
CA GLN A 223 4.12 -12.12 -5.53
C GLN A 223 4.89 -11.00 -6.26
N CYS A 224 4.19 -10.08 -6.92
CA CYS A 224 4.85 -8.90 -7.49
C CYS A 224 5.33 -7.98 -6.37
N LEU A 225 4.46 -7.67 -5.39
CA LEU A 225 4.75 -6.76 -4.28
C LEU A 225 5.87 -7.26 -3.35
N SER A 226 6.06 -8.57 -3.22
CA SER A 226 7.14 -9.15 -2.41
C SER A 226 8.53 -8.79 -2.92
N LYS A 227 8.66 -8.54 -4.23
CA LYS A 227 9.91 -8.12 -4.89
C LYS A 227 10.22 -6.64 -4.70
N PHE A 228 9.27 -5.83 -4.24
CA PHE A 228 9.48 -4.41 -4.02
C PHE A 228 10.28 -4.18 -2.74
N TYR A 229 11.09 -3.11 -2.75
CA TYR A 229 11.71 -2.59 -1.54
C TYR A 229 10.66 -2.29 -0.48
N SER A 230 11.00 -2.57 0.79
CA SER A 230 10.11 -2.40 1.94
C SER A 230 9.43 -1.04 1.96
N PHE A 231 10.18 0.04 1.75
CA PHE A 231 9.67 1.42 1.76
C PHE A 231 8.66 1.74 0.63
N LEU A 232 8.64 0.97 -0.46
CA LEU A 232 7.67 1.14 -1.55
C LEU A 232 6.37 0.38 -1.33
N ARG A 233 6.37 -0.67 -0.50
CA ARG A 233 5.22 -1.56 -0.30
C ARG A 233 3.97 -0.80 0.15
N PRO A 234 3.99 0.11 1.15
CA PRO A 234 2.78 0.81 1.59
C PRO A 234 2.08 1.56 0.45
N LYS A 235 2.84 2.26 -0.40
CA LYS A 235 2.31 3.00 -1.55
C LYS A 235 1.57 2.09 -2.53
N TYR A 236 2.22 1.00 -2.95
CA TYR A 236 1.67 0.12 -3.97
C TYR A 236 0.56 -0.78 -3.44
N VAL A 237 0.63 -1.21 -2.18
CA VAL A 237 -0.44 -1.93 -1.49
C VAL A 237 -1.69 -1.06 -1.39
N HIS A 238 -1.57 0.18 -0.91
CA HIS A 238 -2.69 1.11 -0.84
C HIS A 238 -3.30 1.36 -2.23
N TRP A 239 -2.47 1.57 -3.25
CA TRP A 239 -2.94 1.76 -4.63
C TRP A 239 -3.73 0.56 -5.16
N TYR A 240 -3.21 -0.66 -4.97
CA TYR A 240 -3.88 -1.89 -5.41
C TYR A 240 -5.21 -2.12 -4.66
N LEU A 241 -5.19 -2.06 -3.34
CA LEU A 241 -6.39 -2.30 -2.53
C LEU A 241 -7.46 -1.24 -2.76
N THR A 242 -7.08 0.01 -3.01
CA THR A 242 -8.02 1.08 -3.34
C THR A 242 -8.74 0.78 -4.65
N ARG A 243 -8.01 0.30 -5.68
CA ARG A 243 -8.63 -0.11 -6.95
C ARG A 243 -9.57 -1.30 -6.77
N LEU A 244 -9.13 -2.32 -6.04
CA LEU A 244 -9.98 -3.49 -5.74
C LEU A 244 -11.26 -3.08 -4.99
N TYR A 245 -11.13 -2.26 -3.95
CA TYR A 245 -12.25 -1.71 -3.20
C TYR A 245 -13.27 -0.99 -4.11
N HIS A 246 -12.79 -0.08 -4.96
CA HIS A 246 -13.67 0.65 -5.89
C HIS A 246 -14.38 -0.28 -6.87
N GLN A 247 -13.70 -1.30 -7.40
CA GLN A 247 -14.33 -2.26 -8.32
C GLN A 247 -15.34 -3.16 -7.62
N CYS A 248 -15.09 -3.56 -6.37
CA CYS A 248 -16.07 -4.28 -5.56
C CYS A 248 -17.31 -3.42 -5.27
N VAL A 249 -17.14 -2.14 -4.93
CA VAL A 249 -18.26 -1.20 -4.74
C VAL A 249 -19.03 -0.98 -6.04
N GLN A 250 -18.33 -0.82 -7.17
CA GLN A 250 -18.95 -0.69 -8.48
C GLN A 250 -19.75 -1.93 -8.85
N ARG A 251 -19.21 -3.13 -8.59
CA ARG A 251 -19.92 -4.40 -8.77
C ARG A 251 -21.17 -4.48 -7.89
N ALA A 252 -21.06 -4.15 -6.60
CA ALA A 252 -22.20 -4.17 -5.69
C ALA A 252 -23.31 -3.23 -6.18
N VAL A 253 -22.97 -1.98 -6.53
CA VAL A 253 -23.93 -1.00 -7.05
C VAL A 253 -24.58 -1.50 -8.35
N SER A 254 -23.83 -2.13 -9.25
CA SER A 254 -24.38 -2.67 -10.51
C SER A 254 -25.40 -3.80 -10.32
N LEU A 255 -25.38 -4.46 -9.16
CA LEU A 255 -26.33 -5.52 -8.79
C LEU A 255 -27.56 -4.98 -8.06
N MET A 256 -27.59 -3.69 -7.71
CA MET A 256 -28.70 -3.05 -7.02
C MET A 256 -29.69 -2.42 -7.99
N SER A 257 -30.82 -1.92 -7.47
CA SER A 257 -31.85 -1.23 -8.24
C SER A 257 -31.33 -0.02 -9.04
N GLU A 258 -32.07 0.36 -10.09
CA GLU A 258 -31.76 1.53 -10.92
C GLU A 258 -31.63 2.83 -10.09
N PHE A 259 -32.48 2.97 -9.05
CA PHE A 259 -32.42 4.09 -8.10
C PHE A 259 -31.03 4.21 -7.44
N VAL A 260 -30.45 3.09 -7.00
CA VAL A 260 -29.10 3.10 -6.39
C VAL A 260 -28.03 3.32 -7.44
N GLN A 261 -28.15 2.70 -8.62
CA GLN A 261 -27.18 2.84 -9.71
C GLN A 261 -27.05 4.30 -10.18
N GLN A 262 -28.19 4.99 -10.34
CA GLN A 262 -28.26 6.38 -10.75
C GLN A 262 -28.12 7.38 -9.60
N GLY A 263 -28.17 6.89 -8.36
CA GLY A 263 -28.00 7.71 -7.15
C GLY A 263 -26.63 8.38 -7.04
N ASP A 264 -26.58 9.41 -6.20
CA ASP A 264 -25.35 10.13 -5.87
C ASP A 264 -24.42 9.30 -4.95
N ALA A 265 -23.27 9.88 -4.60
CA ALA A 265 -22.28 9.22 -3.73
C ALA A 265 -22.87 8.89 -2.35
N PHE A 266 -23.74 9.75 -1.81
CA PHE A 266 -24.38 9.54 -0.52
C PHE A 266 -25.37 8.36 -0.57
N THR A 267 -26.21 8.31 -1.60
CA THR A 267 -27.15 7.21 -1.84
C THR A 267 -26.43 5.87 -1.98
N LYS A 268 -25.34 5.84 -2.76
CA LYS A 268 -24.52 4.63 -2.94
C LYS A 268 -23.84 4.22 -1.63
N ALA A 269 -23.33 5.17 -0.85
CA ALA A 269 -22.75 4.88 0.47
C ALA A 269 -23.77 4.29 1.45
N LEU A 270 -25.00 4.83 1.48
CA LEU A 270 -26.10 4.26 2.27
C LEU A 270 -26.50 2.87 1.77
N ALA A 271 -26.59 2.66 0.47
CA ALA A 271 -26.95 1.37 -0.11
C ALA A 271 -25.91 0.28 0.20
N MET A 272 -24.62 0.62 0.26
CA MET A 272 -23.58 -0.31 0.70
C MET A 272 -23.76 -0.81 2.13
N CYS A 273 -24.56 -0.14 2.97
CA CYS A 273 -24.96 -0.67 4.28
C CYS A 273 -25.76 -1.98 4.15
N SER A 274 -26.53 -2.17 3.06
CA SER A 274 -27.18 -3.45 2.76
C SER A 274 -26.16 -4.58 2.67
N VAL A 275 -25.02 -4.32 2.00
CA VAL A 275 -23.94 -5.29 1.82
C VAL A 275 -23.19 -5.51 3.13
N GLN A 276 -23.08 -4.50 3.99
CA GLN A 276 -22.46 -4.67 5.31
C GLN A 276 -23.28 -5.57 6.22
N MET A 277 -24.60 -5.36 6.28
CA MET A 277 -25.45 -5.97 7.29
C MET A 277 -25.95 -7.38 6.91
N PHE A 278 -25.97 -7.72 5.62
CA PHE A 278 -26.51 -9.00 5.15
C PHE A 278 -25.43 -9.88 4.56
N GLY A 279 -25.26 -11.07 5.13
CA GLY A 279 -24.23 -12.00 4.69
C GLY A 279 -24.34 -13.36 5.35
N ASP A 280 -23.61 -14.33 4.80
CA ASP A 280 -23.57 -15.71 5.28
C ASP A 280 -22.65 -15.81 6.51
N VAL A 281 -23.24 -16.01 7.69
CA VAL A 281 -22.53 -16.13 8.98
C VAL A 281 -22.78 -17.50 9.55
N GLU A 282 -21.71 -18.26 9.73
CA GLU A 282 -21.78 -19.65 10.17
C GLU A 282 -22.52 -19.82 11.49
N SER A 283 -22.31 -18.92 12.45
CA SER A 283 -22.95 -18.99 13.77
C SER A 283 -24.40 -18.48 13.79
N ALA A 284 -24.91 -17.93 12.69
CA ALA A 284 -26.23 -17.30 12.64
C ALA A 284 -26.89 -17.44 11.24
N PRO A 285 -27.14 -18.67 10.75
CA PRO A 285 -27.87 -18.87 9.51
C PRO A 285 -29.30 -18.37 9.64
N LEU A 286 -29.88 -17.86 8.55
CA LEU A 286 -31.30 -17.48 8.53
C LEU A 286 -32.21 -18.71 8.64
N ARG A 287 -31.84 -19.80 7.95
CA ARG A 287 -32.54 -21.09 7.93
C ARG A 287 -31.53 -22.20 8.23
N TYR A 288 -31.64 -22.79 9.42
CA TYR A 288 -30.73 -23.85 9.88
C TYR A 288 -30.68 -25.05 8.92
N LEU A 289 -31.83 -25.47 8.37
CA LEU A 289 -31.92 -26.62 7.47
C LEU A 289 -31.22 -26.40 6.11
N ASP A 290 -31.26 -25.19 5.57
CA ASP A 290 -30.56 -24.88 4.31
C ASP A 290 -29.05 -25.03 4.48
N LYS A 291 -28.54 -24.64 5.65
CA LYS A 291 -27.13 -24.81 6.00
C LYS A 291 -26.73 -26.27 6.17
N GLU A 292 -27.57 -27.11 6.77
CA GLU A 292 -27.34 -28.58 6.83
C GLU A 292 -27.28 -29.20 5.44
N GLY A 293 -28.01 -28.65 4.47
CA GLY A 293 -27.93 -29.02 3.06
C GLY A 293 -26.75 -28.42 2.29
N GLY A 294 -25.81 -27.74 2.97
CA GLY A 294 -24.63 -27.12 2.36
C GLY A 294 -24.91 -25.84 1.57
N LYS A 295 -26.12 -25.28 1.68
CA LYS A 295 -26.48 -24.03 1.00
C LYS A 295 -26.11 -22.83 1.88
N PRO A 296 -25.63 -21.71 1.28
CA PRO A 296 -25.52 -20.44 1.98
C PRO A 296 -26.87 -20.05 2.60
N SER A 297 -26.86 -19.54 3.83
CA SER A 297 -28.08 -19.09 4.51
C SER A 297 -27.87 -17.70 5.10
N PRO A 298 -27.72 -16.68 4.22
CA PRO A 298 -27.37 -15.35 4.65
C PRO A 298 -28.47 -14.72 5.51
N SER A 299 -28.05 -13.97 6.52
CA SER A 299 -28.94 -13.34 7.50
C SER A 299 -28.59 -11.88 7.72
N LEU A 300 -29.57 -11.11 8.20
CA LEU A 300 -29.45 -9.68 8.45
C LEU A 300 -29.03 -9.40 9.90
N ALA A 301 -27.89 -8.74 10.08
CA ALA A 301 -27.45 -8.22 11.37
C ALA A 301 -28.28 -7.00 11.78
N ALA A 302 -28.59 -6.89 13.08
CA ALA A 302 -29.15 -5.65 13.64
C ALA A 302 -28.09 -4.54 13.78
N GLY A 303 -26.80 -4.88 13.80
CA GLY A 303 -25.71 -3.92 13.86
C GLY A 303 -24.34 -4.56 14.12
N LEU A 304 -23.29 -3.94 13.62
CA LEU A 304 -21.91 -4.41 13.80
C LEU A 304 -21.19 -3.57 14.88
N PRO A 305 -20.26 -4.14 15.66
CA PRO A 305 -19.91 -5.57 15.74
C PRO A 305 -20.75 -6.37 16.75
N HIS A 306 -21.55 -5.71 17.60
CA HIS A 306 -22.18 -6.33 18.77
C HIS A 306 -23.35 -7.26 18.45
N PHE A 307 -24.04 -7.06 17.33
CA PHE A 307 -25.17 -7.87 16.86
C PHE A 307 -24.82 -8.54 15.52
N ALA A 308 -23.59 -9.04 15.42
CA ALA A 308 -23.05 -9.59 14.18
C ALA A 308 -23.08 -11.13 14.13
N SER A 309 -23.20 -11.83 15.26
CA SER A 309 -23.05 -13.29 15.29
C SER A 309 -23.91 -13.97 16.37
N GLY A 310 -24.03 -15.29 16.26
CA GLY A 310 -24.84 -16.10 17.17
C GLY A 310 -26.31 -15.69 17.20
N TYR A 311 -26.97 -15.98 18.32
CA TYR A 311 -28.38 -15.64 18.55
C TYR A 311 -28.65 -14.12 18.60
N MET A 312 -27.60 -13.30 18.77
CA MET A 312 -27.71 -11.84 18.83
C MET A 312 -27.75 -11.18 17.44
N ARG A 313 -27.54 -11.93 16.35
CA ARG A 313 -27.44 -11.34 15.01
C ARG A 313 -28.76 -10.80 14.50
N THR A 314 -29.79 -11.66 14.49
CA THR A 314 -31.04 -11.39 13.78
C THR A 314 -32.17 -11.07 14.76
N TRP A 315 -32.73 -9.88 14.67
CA TRP A 315 -33.83 -9.41 15.52
C TRP A 315 -35.04 -9.05 14.68
N GLY A 316 -36.19 -9.70 14.89
CA GLY A 316 -37.38 -9.50 14.04
C GLY A 316 -37.78 -8.03 13.90
N ARG A 317 -37.80 -7.27 15.00
CA ARG A 317 -38.08 -5.82 15.00
C ARG A 317 -37.14 -5.06 14.05
N ASP A 318 -35.83 -5.19 14.24
CA ASP A 318 -34.81 -4.47 13.47
C ASP A 318 -34.79 -4.92 12.01
N THR A 319 -34.96 -6.22 11.77
CA THR A 319 -35.09 -6.80 10.42
C THR A 319 -36.24 -6.16 9.67
N PHE A 320 -37.45 -6.11 10.23
CA PHE A 320 -38.62 -5.61 9.50
C PHE A 320 -38.67 -4.08 9.39
N ILE A 321 -38.07 -3.34 10.34
CA ILE A 321 -37.88 -1.88 10.18
C ILE A 321 -36.89 -1.59 9.04
N SER A 322 -35.79 -2.34 8.97
CA SER A 322 -34.72 -2.10 7.99
C SER A 322 -34.99 -2.72 6.61
N LEU A 323 -35.88 -3.72 6.51
CA LEU A 323 -36.19 -4.49 5.30
C LEU A 323 -36.42 -3.59 4.07
N ARG A 324 -37.24 -2.53 4.22
CA ARG A 324 -37.54 -1.62 3.11
C ARG A 324 -36.28 -0.93 2.59
N GLY A 325 -35.46 -0.38 3.48
CA GLY A 325 -34.28 0.38 3.09
C GLY A 325 -33.14 -0.50 2.58
N LEU A 326 -32.87 -1.60 3.28
CA LEU A 326 -31.72 -2.46 2.99
C LEU A 326 -32.00 -3.52 1.93
N MET A 327 -33.25 -3.92 1.71
CA MET A 327 -33.58 -4.95 0.73
C MET A 327 -34.42 -4.41 -0.43
N LEU A 328 -35.57 -3.80 -0.15
CA LEU A 328 -36.50 -3.41 -1.22
C LEU A 328 -35.96 -2.26 -2.07
N VAL A 329 -35.45 -1.20 -1.44
CA VAL A 329 -34.86 -0.05 -2.15
C VAL A 329 -33.61 -0.44 -2.94
N THR A 330 -32.81 -1.39 -2.44
CA THR A 330 -31.62 -1.89 -3.11
C THR A 330 -31.93 -2.95 -4.17
N GLY A 331 -33.17 -3.42 -4.29
CA GLY A 331 -33.60 -4.40 -5.31
C GLY A 331 -33.37 -5.86 -4.93
N ARG A 332 -33.11 -6.16 -3.66
CA ARG A 332 -32.85 -7.50 -3.13
C ARG A 332 -34.15 -8.22 -2.76
N PHE A 333 -35.03 -8.41 -3.73
CA PHE A 333 -36.38 -8.93 -3.48
C PHE A 333 -36.39 -10.39 -3.01
N ASP A 334 -35.52 -11.23 -3.56
CA ASP A 334 -35.41 -12.63 -3.16
C ASP A 334 -34.92 -12.76 -1.71
N ASP A 335 -33.88 -11.97 -1.34
CA ASP A 335 -33.39 -11.89 0.04
C ASP A 335 -34.48 -11.38 1.01
N ALA A 336 -35.31 -10.42 0.58
CA ALA A 336 -36.43 -9.91 1.38
C ALA A 336 -37.52 -10.97 1.58
N LEU A 337 -37.86 -11.71 0.53
CA LEU A 337 -38.83 -12.81 0.59
C LEU A 337 -38.33 -13.91 1.54
N ASP A 338 -37.04 -14.22 1.49
CA ASP A 338 -36.45 -15.22 2.37
C ASP A 338 -36.50 -14.80 3.83
N LEU A 339 -36.19 -13.53 4.14
CA LEU A 339 -36.33 -12.96 5.47
C LEU A 339 -37.77 -13.02 5.98
N ILE A 340 -38.75 -12.62 5.17
CA ILE A 340 -40.17 -12.67 5.57
C ILE A 340 -40.59 -14.11 5.86
N THR A 341 -40.25 -15.02 4.96
CA THR A 341 -40.66 -16.44 5.03
C THR A 341 -40.00 -17.15 6.21
N ALA A 342 -38.77 -16.78 6.57
CA ALA A 342 -38.09 -17.40 7.71
C ALA A 342 -38.66 -16.98 9.08
N PHE A 343 -39.37 -15.84 9.14
CA PHE A 343 -39.98 -15.31 10.37
C PHE A 343 -41.48 -15.55 10.47
N ALA A 344 -42.13 -15.93 9.36
CA ALA A 344 -43.54 -16.32 9.29
C ALA A 344 -43.71 -17.77 9.76
#